data_AF-A0A4R9IR59-F1
#
_entry.id   AF-A0A4R9IR59-F1
#
_cell.length_a   1.000
_cell.length_b   1.000
_cell.length_c   1.000
_cell.angle_alpha   90.00
_cell.angle_beta   90.00
_cell.angle_gamma   90.00
#
_symmetry.space_group_name_H-M   'P 1'
#
loop_
_entity.id
_entity.type
_entity.pdbx_description
1 polymer ?
#
loop_
_entity_poly.entity_id
_entity_poly.type
_entity_poly.pdbx_seq_one_letter_code
_entity_poly.pdbx_strand_id
1 'polypeptide(L)'
;MNAIELNDLPYLREESLRVFRWLLAKYPNIESPAPQTQEPIEFPIRWKTEQMGQVFEWVISDMGSVTLRLGGLEGNRRNPAPIFYLSLRKGEEGKLQWTDPEGNPIPFPDPSILVEIQNRIQLYIDSVS
;
A
#
# COMPACT_ATOMS: atom_id res chain seq x y z
N MET A 1 -3.15 13.06 18.49
CA MET A 1 -2.61 11.77 18.00
C MET A 1 -1.67 11.19 19.04
N ASN A 2 -1.78 9.88 19.29
CA ASN A 2 -0.91 9.17 20.23
C ASN A 2 0.30 8.57 19.51
N ALA A 3 1.39 8.34 20.25
CA ALA A 3 2.53 7.62 19.72
C ALA A 3 2.20 6.12 19.53
N ILE A 4 2.75 5.52 18.48
CA ILE A 4 2.77 4.07 18.32
C ILE A 4 3.76 3.50 19.33
N GLU A 5 3.32 2.47 20.05
CA GLU A 5 4.08 1.82 21.12
C GLU A 5 4.55 0.43 20.69
N LEU A 6 5.51 -0.16 21.41
CA LEU A 6 6.00 -1.51 21.12
C LEU A 6 4.89 -2.58 21.17
N ASN A 7 3.87 -2.36 22.00
CA ASN A 7 2.71 -3.26 22.13
C ASN A 7 1.79 -3.20 20.91
N ASP A 8 1.89 -2.17 20.07
CA ASP A 8 1.10 -2.03 18.84
C ASP A 8 1.71 -2.82 17.67
N LEU A 9 2.99 -3.20 17.74
CA LEU A 9 3.72 -3.85 16.64
C LEU A 9 3.05 -5.14 16.11
N PRO A 10 2.55 -6.07 16.96
CA PRO A 10 1.85 -7.24 16.47
C PRO A 10 0.61 -6.89 15.63
N TYR A 11 -0.17 -5.91 16.08
CA TYR A 11 -1.37 -5.46 15.38
C TYR A 11 -1.01 -4.79 14.05
N LEU A 12 0.02 -3.93 14.01
CA LEU A 12 0.49 -3.31 12.77
C LEU A 12 0.87 -4.38 11.74
N ARG A 13 1.57 -5.43 12.17
CA ARG A 13 1.96 -6.54 11.30
C ARG A 13 0.73 -7.29 10.78
N GLU A 14 -0.22 -7.61 11.64
CA GLU A 14 -1.46 -8.30 11.26
C GLU A 14 -2.29 -7.50 10.25
N GLU A 15 -2.50 -6.20 10.51
CA GLU A 15 -3.25 -5.33 9.60
C GLU A 15 -2.51 -5.12 8.27
N SER A 16 -1.18 -5.04 8.29
CA SER A 16 -0.36 -4.97 7.07
C SER A 16 -0.51 -6.23 6.21
N LEU A 17 -0.53 -7.42 6.82
CA LEU A 17 -0.78 -8.69 6.12
C LEU A 17 -2.22 -8.77 5.58
N ARG A 18 -3.20 -8.29 6.35
CA ARG A 18 -4.61 -8.23 5.94
C ARG A 18 -4.78 -7.37 4.68
N VAL A 19 -4.20 -6.17 4.69
CA VAL A 19 -4.22 -5.27 3.54
C VAL A 19 -3.46 -5.84 2.35
N PHE A 20 -2.29 -6.45 2.58
CA PHE A 20 -1.53 -7.12 1.52
C PHE A 20 -2.39 -8.14 0.77
N ARG A 21 -3.02 -9.06 1.49
CA ARG A 21 -3.86 -10.11 0.89
C ARG A 21 -5.03 -9.51 0.11
N TRP A 22 -5.65 -8.45 0.64
CA TRP A 22 -6.75 -7.76 -0.03
C TRP A 22 -6.29 -7.05 -1.31
N LEU A 23 -5.20 -6.29 -1.25
CA LEU A 23 -4.64 -5.59 -2.41
C LEU A 23 -4.14 -6.58 -3.47
N LEU A 24 -3.46 -7.66 -3.10
CA LEU A 24 -3.00 -8.68 -4.03
C LEU A 24 -4.16 -9.33 -4.81
N ALA A 25 -5.31 -9.53 -4.16
CA ALA A 25 -6.51 -10.04 -4.82
C ALA A 25 -7.13 -9.04 -5.83
N LYS A 26 -6.88 -7.74 -5.67
CA LYS A 26 -7.36 -6.68 -6.58
C LYS A 26 -6.35 -6.31 -7.66
N TYR A 27 -5.07 -6.38 -7.32
CA TYR A 27 -3.92 -6.00 -8.13
C TYR A 27 -2.92 -7.16 -8.12
N PRO A 28 -3.19 -8.24 -8.89
CA PRO A 28 -2.35 -9.44 -8.87
C PRO A 28 -0.93 -9.15 -9.36
N ASN A 29 0.00 -10.00 -8.92
CA ASN A 29 1.40 -9.90 -9.30
C ASN A 29 1.61 -10.34 -10.76
N ILE A 30 2.29 -9.52 -11.55
CA ILE A 30 2.62 -9.82 -12.95
C ILE A 30 3.84 -10.75 -13.10
N GLU A 31 4.75 -10.76 -12.13
CA GLU A 31 5.97 -11.58 -12.17
C GLU A 31 5.72 -13.01 -11.66
N SER A 32 4.68 -13.20 -10.85
CA SER A 32 4.28 -14.52 -10.37
C SER A 32 2.76 -14.58 -10.18
N PRO A 33 2.03 -15.30 -11.05
CA PRO A 33 0.57 -15.48 -10.90
C PRO A 33 0.21 -16.44 -9.75
N ALA A 34 1.20 -17.12 -9.16
CA ALA A 34 0.99 -17.91 -7.95
C ALA A 34 0.92 -16.98 -6.73
N PRO A 35 0.01 -17.23 -5.78
CA PRO A 35 -0.09 -16.39 -4.60
C PRO A 35 1.23 -16.44 -3.83
N GLN A 36 1.83 -15.28 -3.56
CA GLN A 36 2.94 -15.09 -2.62
C GLN A 36 2.47 -15.34 -1.16
N THR A 37 1.82 -16.48 -0.94
CA THR A 37 1.21 -16.91 0.32
C THR A 37 2.06 -17.97 1.03
N GLN A 38 3.27 -18.25 0.55
CA GLN A 38 4.19 -19.12 1.28
C GLN A 38 4.75 -18.35 2.46
N GLU A 39 4.44 -18.83 3.67
CA GLU A 39 5.01 -18.31 4.91
C GLU A 39 6.42 -18.90 5.11
N PRO A 40 7.36 -18.11 5.68
CA PRO A 40 7.17 -16.79 6.25
C PRO A 40 7.20 -15.64 5.21
N ILE A 41 6.26 -14.71 5.34
CA ILE A 41 6.26 -13.47 4.56
C ILE A 41 7.25 -12.48 5.19
N GLU A 42 8.25 -12.08 4.42
CA GLU A 42 9.25 -11.08 4.79
C GLU A 42 8.79 -9.66 4.43
N PHE A 43 9.05 -8.71 5.33
CA PHE A 43 8.74 -7.30 5.10
C PHE A 43 10.01 -6.52 4.69
N PRO A 44 9.87 -5.43 3.89
CA PRO A 44 8.62 -4.95 3.30
C PRO A 44 8.15 -5.86 2.16
N ILE A 45 6.85 -6.11 2.09
CA ILE A 45 6.25 -6.92 1.04
C ILE A 45 6.17 -6.08 -0.23
N ARG A 46 6.65 -6.62 -1.34
CA ARG A 46 6.67 -5.93 -2.63
C ARG A 46 6.18 -6.82 -3.74
N TRP A 47 5.33 -6.27 -4.60
CA TRP A 47 4.96 -6.93 -5.84
C TRP A 47 4.62 -5.90 -6.90
N LYS A 48 4.75 -6.31 -8.16
CA LYS A 48 4.43 -5.47 -9.30
C LYS A 48 3.07 -5.82 -9.85
N THR A 49 2.34 -4.81 -10.29
CA THR A 49 1.08 -4.97 -11.01
C THR A 49 1.13 -4.14 -12.28
N GLU A 50 0.36 -4.52 -13.29
CA GLU A 50 0.21 -3.75 -14.51
C GLU A 50 -1.18 -3.11 -14.52
N GLN A 51 -1.24 -1.81 -14.77
CA GLN A 51 -2.47 -1.04 -14.95
C GLN A 51 -2.26 -0.09 -16.12
N MET A 52 -3.23 -0.03 -17.05
CA MET A 52 -3.19 0.93 -18.16
C MET A 52 -1.89 0.88 -18.99
N GLY A 53 -1.30 -0.32 -19.16
CA GLY A 53 -0.04 -0.51 -19.88
C GLY A 53 1.21 -0.03 -19.14
N GLN A 54 1.10 0.37 -17.87
CA GLN A 54 2.20 0.79 -17.02
C GLN A 54 2.42 -0.17 -15.86
N VAL A 55 3.69 -0.35 -15.47
CA VAL A 55 4.08 -1.21 -14.35
C VAL A 55 4.19 -0.38 -13.08
N PHE A 56 3.43 -0.77 -12.07
CA PHE A 56 3.45 -0.19 -10.73
C PHE A 56 3.99 -1.20 -9.73
N GLU A 57 4.56 -0.70 -8.63
CA GLU A 57 5.02 -1.49 -7.50
C GLU A 57 4.24 -1.11 -6.24
N TRP A 58 3.62 -2.10 -5.63
CA TRP A 58 3.09 -1.99 -4.28
C TRP A 58 4.19 -2.29 -3.26
N VAL A 59 4.24 -1.51 -2.19
CA VAL A 59 5.14 -1.72 -1.05
C VAL A 59 4.33 -1.63 0.24
N ILE A 60 4.41 -2.66 1.07
CA ILE A 60 3.76 -2.71 2.38
C ILE A 60 4.83 -2.95 3.46
N SER A 61 4.86 -2.11 4.49
CA SER A 61 5.74 -2.28 5.65
C SER A 61 5.07 -3.06 6.77
N ASP A 62 5.85 -3.70 7.62
CA ASP A 62 5.39 -4.29 8.89
C ASP A 62 4.87 -3.24 9.88
N MET A 63 5.33 -1.99 9.74
CA MET A 63 4.90 -0.84 10.54
C MET A 63 3.58 -0.20 10.09
N GLY A 64 2.82 -0.82 9.18
CA GLY A 64 1.51 -0.29 8.79
C GLY A 64 1.56 0.86 7.78
N SER A 65 2.41 0.78 6.76
CA SER A 65 2.39 1.71 5.63
C SER A 65 2.16 0.98 4.32
N VAL A 66 1.43 1.61 3.41
CA VAL A 66 1.06 1.08 2.10
C VAL A 66 1.39 2.15 1.07
N THR A 67 2.19 1.79 0.07
CA THR A 67 2.62 2.69 -0.98
C THR A 67 2.41 2.06 -2.35
N LEU A 68 1.87 2.84 -3.29
CA LEU A 68 1.93 2.56 -4.73
C LEU A 68 2.91 3.53 -5.38
N ARG A 69 3.80 3.03 -6.21
CA ARG A 69 4.76 3.83 -6.98
C ARG A 69 5.01 3.21 -8.35
N LEU A 70 5.76 3.90 -9.22
CA LEU A 70 6.20 3.30 -10.47
C LEU A 70 7.19 2.15 -10.24
N GLY A 71 6.97 1.03 -10.95
CA GLY A 71 7.76 -0.18 -10.86
C GLY A 71 8.51 -0.57 -12.15
N GLY A 72 8.32 0.18 -13.24
CA GLY A 72 9.01 -0.01 -14.53
C GLY A 72 10.36 0.72 -14.63
N LEU A 73 10.89 0.90 -15.85
CA LEU A 73 12.15 1.60 -16.12
C LEU A 73 12.20 3.02 -15.52
N GLU A 74 11.06 3.71 -15.51
CA GLU A 74 10.89 5.03 -14.89
C GLU A 74 10.95 4.99 -13.34
N GLY A 75 10.64 3.83 -12.75
CA GLY A 75 10.76 3.53 -11.33
C GLY A 75 12.19 3.27 -10.84
N ASN A 76 13.17 3.15 -11.76
CA ASN A 76 14.58 2.96 -11.41
C ASN A 76 15.26 4.22 -10.81
N ARG A 77 14.51 5.31 -10.64
CA ARG A 77 14.96 6.45 -9.82
C ARG A 77 15.19 5.96 -8.38
N ARG A 78 16.22 6.47 -7.72
CA ARG A 78 16.45 6.21 -6.30
C ARG A 78 15.31 6.85 -5.52
N ASN A 79 14.32 6.04 -5.13
CA ASN A 79 13.09 6.42 -4.41
C ASN A 79 12.06 7.18 -5.28
N PRO A 80 11.32 6.50 -6.18
CA PRO A 80 10.27 7.15 -6.97
C PRO A 80 9.17 7.70 -6.05
N ALA A 81 8.59 8.85 -6.43
CA ALA A 81 7.54 9.48 -5.67
C ALA A 81 6.31 8.55 -5.53
N PRO A 82 5.67 8.52 -4.35
CA PRO A 82 4.47 7.72 -4.17
C PRO A 82 3.31 8.33 -4.99
N ILE A 83 2.59 7.47 -5.69
CA ILE A 83 1.33 7.79 -6.39
C ILE A 83 0.17 7.72 -5.39
N PHE A 84 0.25 6.75 -4.48
CA PHE A 84 -0.71 6.54 -3.41
C PHE A 84 0.05 6.15 -2.14
N TYR A 85 -0.41 6.67 -0.99
CA TYR A 85 0.19 6.39 0.30
C TYR A 85 -0.89 6.36 1.38
N LEU A 86 -0.91 5.32 2.20
CA LEU A 86 -1.66 5.24 3.45
C LEU A 86 -0.75 4.79 4.59
N SER A 87 -1.08 5.22 5.80
CA SER A 87 -0.39 4.81 7.02
C SER A 87 -1.37 4.51 8.15
N LEU A 88 -1.10 3.49 8.96
CA LEU A 88 -1.75 3.31 10.25
C LEU A 88 -1.25 4.37 11.23
N ARG A 89 -2.19 5.05 11.87
CA ARG A 89 -1.91 6.03 12.91
C ARG A 89 -2.77 5.76 14.15
N LYS A 90 -2.21 6.08 15.32
CA LYS A 90 -2.91 5.92 16.61
C LYS A 90 -3.71 7.19 16.92
N GLY A 91 -5.04 7.05 16.87
CA GLY A 91 -5.98 8.11 17.25
C GLY A 91 -5.92 8.45 18.74
N GLU A 92 -6.66 9.48 19.14
CA GLU A 92 -6.67 9.97 20.53
C GLU A 92 -7.25 8.94 21.51
N GLU A 93 -8.20 8.11 21.06
CA GLU A 93 -8.75 6.97 21.82
C GLU A 93 -7.80 5.75 21.89
N GLY A 94 -6.57 5.86 21.37
CA GLY A 94 -5.61 4.77 21.35
C GLY A 94 -5.84 3.72 20.25
N LYS A 95 -6.91 3.86 19.46
CA LYS A 95 -7.23 2.97 18.33
C LYS A 95 -6.36 3.29 17.12
N LEU A 96 -5.88 2.25 16.44
CA LEU A 96 -5.16 2.37 15.17
C LEU A 96 -6.16 2.46 14.02
N GLN A 97 -5.93 3.40 13.11
CA GLN A 97 -6.74 3.61 11.92
C GLN A 97 -5.86 3.96 10.72
N TRP A 98 -6.28 3.54 9.52
CA TRP A 98 -5.62 3.95 8.29
C TRP A 98 -5.93 5.41 8.02
N THR A 99 -4.91 6.15 7.57
CA THR A 99 -5.07 7.54 7.18
C THR A 99 -4.36 7.84 5.87
N ASP A 100 -4.86 8.85 5.17
CA ASP A 100 -4.15 9.51 4.07
C ASP A 100 -2.93 10.32 4.59
N PRO A 101 -2.11 10.90 3.70
CA PRO A 101 -0.98 11.74 4.09
C PRO A 101 -1.39 12.93 5.00
N GLU A 102 -2.53 13.53 4.71
CA GLU A 102 -3.14 14.65 5.45
C GLU A 102 -3.62 14.25 6.85
N GLY A 103 -3.73 12.94 7.13
CA GLY A 103 -4.14 12.39 8.41
C GLY A 103 -5.65 12.14 8.52
N ASN A 104 -6.40 12.27 7.43
CA ASN A 104 -7.82 11.94 7.42
C ASN A 104 -8.01 10.42 7.48
N PRO A 105 -8.97 9.93 8.28
CA PRO A 105 -9.23 8.50 8.40
C PRO A 105 -9.77 7.94 7.07
N ILE A 106 -9.22 6.80 6.66
CA ILE A 106 -9.62 6.07 5.47
C ILE A 106 -10.14 4.69 5.91
N PRO A 107 -11.37 4.31 5.52
CA PRO A 107 -11.82 2.94 5.71
C PRO A 107 -10.98 2.04 4.81
N PHE A 108 -10.08 1.24 5.38
CA PHE A 108 -9.17 0.41 4.63
C PHE A 108 -8.90 -0.90 5.37
N PRO A 109 -8.93 -2.07 4.71
CA PRO A 109 -9.30 -2.30 3.31
C PRO A 109 -10.83 -2.18 3.07
N ASP A 110 -11.24 -1.34 2.12
CA ASP A 110 -12.64 -1.15 1.71
C ASP A 110 -12.73 -0.89 0.19
N PRO A 111 -13.72 -1.43 -0.55
CA PRO A 111 -13.85 -1.20 -1.98
C PRO A 111 -13.96 0.27 -2.42
N SER A 112 -14.44 1.17 -1.55
CA SER A 112 -14.55 2.60 -1.86
C SER A 112 -13.21 3.26 -2.22
N ILE A 113 -12.10 2.75 -1.67
CA ILE A 113 -10.76 3.28 -1.94
C ILE A 113 -10.25 2.96 -3.36
N LEU A 114 -10.84 1.97 -4.04
CA LEU A 114 -10.39 1.52 -5.36
C LEU A 114 -10.55 2.62 -6.41
N VAL A 115 -11.62 3.41 -6.30
CA VAL A 115 -11.86 4.56 -7.18
C VAL A 115 -10.78 5.62 -6.99
N GLU A 116 -10.39 5.88 -5.74
CA GLU A 116 -9.33 6.85 -5.45
C GLU A 116 -7.97 6.36 -5.98
N ILE A 117 -7.62 5.09 -5.75
CA ILE A 117 -6.38 4.50 -6.30
C ILE A 117 -6.36 4.65 -7.82
N GLN A 118 -7.47 4.32 -8.50
CA GLN A 118 -7.57 4.43 -9.95
C GLN A 118 -7.43 5.88 -10.42
N ASN A 119 -8.08 6.83 -9.73
CA ASN A 119 -7.97 8.26 -10.05
C ASN A 119 -6.53 8.76 -9.90
N ARG A 120 -5.81 8.35 -8.84
CA ARG A 120 -4.40 8.74 -8.65
C ARG A 120 -3.48 8.12 -9.71
N ILE A 121 -3.71 6.88 -10.12
CA ILE A 121 -2.99 6.25 -11.23
C ILE A 121 -3.23 7.04 -12.53
N GLN A 122 -4.48 7.36 -12.85
CA GLN A 122 -4.83 8.11 -14.05
C GLN A 122 -4.15 9.48 -14.07
N LEU A 123 -4.30 10.26 -12.99
CA LEU A 123 -3.67 11.57 -12.87
C LEU A 123 -2.15 11.50 -13.04
N TYR A 124 -1.53 10.45 -12.51
CA TYR A 124 -0.10 10.24 -12.69
C TYR A 124 0.25 9.98 -14.16
N ILE A 125 -0.45 9.05 -14.83
CA ILE A 125 -0.22 8.73 -16.24
C ILE A 125 -0.40 9.96 -17.13
N ASP A 126 -1.45 10.75 -16.88
CA ASP A 126 -1.72 11.97 -17.62
C ASP A 126 -0.63 13.03 -17.41
N SER A 127 0.06 13.01 -16.26
CA SER A 127 1.14 13.96 -15.96
C SER A 127 2.48 13.62 -16.61
N VAL A 128 2.67 12.36 -17.03
CA VAL A 128 3.92 11.87 -17.66
C VAL A 128 3.75 11.58 -19.15
N SER A 129 2.54 11.71 -19.69
CA SER A 129 2.22 11.60 -21.13
C SER A 129 2.35 12.94 -21.84
#